data_AF-A0AAV1DTN6-F1
#
_entry.id   AF-A0AAV1DTN6-F1
#
_cell.length_a   1.000
_cell.length_b   1.000
_cell.length_c   1.000
_cell.angle_alpha   90.00
_cell.angle_beta   90.00
_cell.angle_gamma   90.00
#
_symmetry.space_group_name_H-M   'P 1'
#
loop_
_entity.id
_entity.type
_entity.pdbx_description
1 polymer ?
#
loop_
_entity_poly.entity_id
_entity_poly.type
_entity_poly.pdbx_seq_one_letter_code
_entity_poly.pdbx_strand_id
1 'polypeptide(L)'
;MNCYNNLRAAPFSSALVHVPDEYHKNNRRTDSNSVSASHNVDPDLVSDGESSTSTISSEPEIDLFSGDLIRINNGQEKDLQLVTERFLSWSADKGLNAEVKAVHKNGFSSLTSQAKLRSFVTFLRVMEKKNEGCANLEFAWFGGSKDEINGIFEHGFGHTSKNLSYGHGIYLSPLESPTSSFQSCVVDGDGLSHLVLCRVILGRPELVRPGSSQDRPSSKEFDSGVDNLSSPERYIVWDTYKNTHILPQYVISFRCPPNLNGFHKNLVPMRKPNSPWMPIPLLISELAKFLPHNAINLLQKHYGDFRGGKITREELIRKVRLAAGDELLFKVIKSYRDKAETLKQASQSNMNKCKRRIQGMMCVCSKKSENRQDKYTARLT
;
A
#
# COMPACT_ATOMS: atom_id res chain seq x y z
N MET A 1 -15.96 19.71 -36.61
CA MET A 1 -16.06 18.62 -37.59
C MET A 1 -15.06 17.54 -37.17
N ASN A 2 -15.60 16.41 -36.71
CA ASN A 2 -15.01 15.08 -36.44
C ASN A 2 -13.64 14.94 -35.76
N CYS A 3 -13.66 14.56 -34.48
CA CYS A 3 -12.77 13.62 -33.79
C CYS A 3 -13.63 13.03 -32.66
N TYR A 4 -14.24 11.84 -32.74
CA TYR A 4 -13.66 10.55 -32.35
C TYR A 4 -14.59 9.41 -32.84
N ASN A 5 -14.80 9.30 -34.14
CA ASN A 5 -15.39 8.10 -34.73
C ASN A 5 -14.27 7.22 -35.29
N ASN A 6 -13.76 6.30 -34.48
CA ASN A 6 -13.54 4.89 -34.82
C ASN A 6 -12.76 4.14 -33.73
N LEU A 7 -13.33 2.99 -33.33
CA LEU A 7 -12.72 1.86 -32.61
C LEU A 7 -12.47 1.99 -31.09
N ARG A 8 -13.55 1.84 -30.31
CA ARG A 8 -13.73 0.67 -29.43
C ARG A 8 -15.20 0.61 -29.01
N ALA A 9 -15.92 -0.37 -29.53
CA ALA A 9 -17.11 -0.87 -28.87
C ALA A 9 -16.66 -1.44 -27.51
N ALA A 10 -16.67 -0.61 -26.48
CA ALA A 10 -16.59 -1.06 -25.11
C ALA A 10 -18.00 -1.59 -24.74
N PRO A 11 -18.17 -2.86 -24.33
CA PRO A 11 -19.47 -3.39 -23.91
C PRO A 11 -19.89 -2.85 -22.53
N PHE A 12 -19.41 -1.67 -22.14
CA PHE A 12 -19.51 -1.13 -20.80
C PHE A 12 -20.57 -0.05 -20.75
N SER A 13 -21.81 -0.42 -21.09
CA SER A 13 -22.98 0.44 -20.93
C SER A 13 -23.94 -0.14 -19.88
N SER A 14 -24.07 0.62 -18.79
CA SER A 14 -25.23 0.75 -17.87
C SER A 14 -25.46 -0.23 -16.71
N ALA A 15 -24.80 -1.38 -16.57
CA ALA A 15 -25.25 -2.38 -15.58
C ALA A 15 -24.70 -2.31 -14.13
N LEU A 16 -23.97 -1.26 -13.72
CA LEU A 16 -23.38 -1.21 -12.35
C LEU A 16 -23.70 0.06 -11.54
N VAL A 17 -24.74 0.80 -11.89
CA VAL A 17 -25.24 1.91 -11.05
C VAL A 17 -26.71 1.66 -10.71
N HIS A 18 -26.99 0.57 -10.01
CA HIS A 18 -28.26 0.45 -9.28
C HIS A 18 -27.96 0.55 -7.78
N VAL A 19 -28.21 1.73 -7.23
CA VAL A 19 -28.39 1.92 -5.78
C VAL A 19 -29.91 1.99 -5.59
N PRO A 20 -30.52 1.10 -4.80
CA PRO A 20 -31.94 1.20 -4.50
C PRO A 20 -32.24 2.53 -3.77
N ASP A 21 -33.16 3.31 -4.33
CA ASP A 21 -33.76 4.45 -3.63
C ASP A 21 -34.80 3.93 -2.64
N GLU A 22 -34.40 3.63 -1.41
CA GLU A 22 -35.35 3.55 -0.30
C GLU A 22 -34.91 4.52 0.79
N TYR A 23 -35.58 5.67 0.87
CA TYR A 23 -35.92 6.36 2.13
C TYR A 23 -36.83 7.55 1.83
N HIS A 24 -38.09 7.28 1.48
CA HIS A 24 -39.19 8.21 1.70
C HIS A 24 -40.54 7.49 1.73
N LYS A 25 -40.86 6.91 2.88
CA LYS A 25 -42.22 6.87 3.45
C LYS A 25 -42.16 6.16 4.80
N ASN A 26 -42.39 6.91 5.86
CA ASN A 26 -43.34 6.57 6.93
C ASN A 26 -43.13 7.54 8.09
N ASN A 27 -43.84 8.66 8.00
CA ASN A 27 -44.27 9.33 9.22
C ASN A 27 -45.65 9.92 8.97
N ARG A 28 -46.69 9.12 9.24
CA ARG A 28 -48.00 9.60 9.68
C ARG A 28 -48.65 8.48 10.50
N ARG A 29 -48.79 8.77 11.78
CA ARG A 29 -49.58 8.08 12.78
C ARG A 29 -51.05 8.04 12.36
N THR A 30 -51.73 6.93 12.64
CA THR A 30 -53.09 6.91 13.19
C THR A 30 -53.31 5.58 13.91
N ASP A 31 -53.83 5.71 15.12
CA ASP A 31 -54.11 4.67 16.10
C ASP A 31 -55.25 3.73 15.72
N SER A 32 -55.24 2.54 16.35
CA SER A 32 -56.33 1.97 17.18
C SER A 32 -56.72 0.50 16.89
N ASN A 33 -56.68 -0.30 17.99
CA ASN A 33 -57.48 -1.49 18.36
C ASN A 33 -57.40 -2.75 17.47
N SER A 34 -57.43 -4.00 17.95
CA SER A 34 -57.62 -4.65 19.26
C SER A 34 -57.53 -6.20 19.05
N VAL A 35 -57.00 -6.96 20.03
CA VAL A 35 -57.44 -8.30 20.55
C VAL A 35 -57.61 -9.46 19.50
N SER A 36 -57.11 -10.71 19.61
CA SER A 36 -56.99 -11.70 20.69
C SER A 36 -56.17 -12.95 20.25
N ALA A 37 -55.65 -13.65 21.28
CA ALA A 37 -55.12 -15.01 21.42
C ALA A 37 -55.42 -16.12 20.37
N SER A 38 -54.44 -17.03 20.15
CA SER A 38 -54.41 -18.37 20.78
C SER A 38 -53.21 -19.24 20.30
N HIS A 39 -52.72 -20.10 21.20
CA HIS A 39 -51.67 -21.11 21.07
C HIS A 39 -51.82 -22.10 19.90
N ASN A 40 -50.69 -22.63 19.43
CA ASN A 40 -50.44 -24.08 19.34
C ASN A 40 -48.94 -24.37 19.32
N VAL A 41 -48.55 -25.42 20.06
CA VAL A 41 -47.22 -26.00 20.22
C VAL A 41 -47.28 -27.38 19.56
N ASP A 42 -46.29 -27.77 18.77
CA ASP A 42 -45.60 -29.07 18.90
C ASP A 42 -44.40 -29.21 17.92
N PRO A 43 -43.44 -30.10 18.24
CA PRO A 43 -42.03 -30.01 17.85
C PRO A 43 -41.55 -31.19 16.98
N ASP A 44 -40.23 -31.26 16.80
CA ASP A 44 -39.39 -32.36 16.31
C ASP A 44 -39.25 -32.57 14.80
N LEU A 45 -38.00 -32.41 14.32
CA LEU A 45 -37.21 -33.50 13.75
C LEU A 45 -35.73 -33.08 13.64
N VAL A 46 -34.92 -33.68 14.51
CA VAL A 46 -33.46 -33.76 14.43
C VAL A 46 -33.04 -34.70 13.29
N SER A 47 -31.94 -34.39 12.59
CA SER A 47 -31.12 -35.39 11.89
C SER A 47 -29.68 -34.89 11.75
N ASP A 48 -28.79 -35.56 12.48
CA ASP A 48 -27.34 -35.41 12.48
C ASP A 48 -26.65 -36.22 11.36
N GLY A 49 -25.42 -35.82 11.03
CA GLY A 49 -24.35 -36.62 10.40
C GLY A 49 -24.44 -36.73 8.88
N GLU A 50 -23.43 -36.39 8.08
CA GLU A 50 -22.06 -36.89 8.15
C GLU A 50 -21.05 -35.87 7.57
N SER A 51 -19.87 -35.82 8.19
CA SER A 51 -18.73 -35.01 7.76
C SER A 51 -18.04 -35.66 6.55
N SER A 52 -17.69 -34.87 5.53
CA SER A 52 -16.64 -35.23 4.58
C SER A 52 -15.45 -34.32 4.82
N THR A 53 -14.41 -34.88 5.43
CA THR A 53 -13.07 -34.31 5.46
C THR A 53 -12.49 -34.34 4.05
N SER A 54 -12.32 -33.17 3.43
CA SER A 54 -11.39 -33.03 2.31
C SER A 54 -10.24 -32.14 2.78
N THR A 55 -9.14 -32.82 3.11
CA THR A 55 -7.84 -32.23 3.33
C THR A 55 -7.38 -31.61 2.01
N ILE A 56 -7.65 -30.32 1.82
CA ILE A 56 -6.99 -29.50 0.81
C ILE A 56 -6.09 -28.56 1.58
N SER A 57 -4.79 -28.64 1.27
CA SER A 57 -3.72 -27.83 1.83
C SER A 57 -4.04 -26.34 1.71
N SER A 58 -4.60 -25.75 2.77
CA SER A 58 -4.69 -24.31 2.93
C SER A 58 -3.31 -23.81 3.30
N GLU A 59 -2.58 -23.26 2.31
CA GLU A 59 -1.67 -22.19 2.65
C GLU A 59 -2.47 -21.13 3.45
N PRO A 60 -1.90 -20.54 4.51
CA PRO A 60 -2.64 -19.59 5.31
C PRO A 60 -3.12 -18.47 4.40
N GLU A 61 -4.44 -18.24 4.35
CA GLU A 61 -5.01 -17.10 3.65
C GLU A 61 -4.48 -15.83 4.32
N ILE A 62 -3.43 -15.25 3.73
CA ILE A 62 -2.87 -13.99 4.21
C ILE A 62 -3.89 -12.91 3.85
N ASP A 63 -4.54 -12.35 4.86
CA ASP A 63 -5.36 -11.17 4.72
C ASP A 63 -4.44 -9.98 4.39
N LEU A 64 -4.30 -9.69 3.08
CA LEU A 64 -3.32 -8.74 2.58
C LEU A 64 -3.71 -7.29 2.90
N PHE A 65 -5.02 -7.03 3.07
CA PHE A 65 -5.61 -5.71 3.25
C PHE A 65 -6.71 -5.79 4.31
N SER A 66 -6.65 -4.94 5.34
CA SER A 66 -7.72 -4.83 6.34
C SER A 66 -8.90 -3.99 5.82
N GLY A 67 -10.11 -4.24 6.34
CA GLY A 67 -11.26 -3.34 6.21
C GLY A 67 -12.26 -3.72 5.11
N ASP A 68 -12.78 -2.72 4.38
CA ASP A 68 -13.83 -2.85 3.35
C ASP A 68 -13.38 -3.56 2.06
N LEU A 69 -12.15 -4.08 2.00
CA LEU A 69 -11.57 -4.75 0.83
C LEU A 69 -11.86 -6.25 0.87
N ILE A 70 -12.62 -6.74 -0.11
CA ILE A 70 -13.06 -8.12 -0.21
C ILE A 70 -12.19 -8.83 -1.26
N ARG A 71 -11.52 -9.92 -0.88
CA ARG A 71 -10.76 -10.74 -1.81
C ARG A 71 -11.69 -11.38 -2.84
N ILE A 72 -11.38 -11.23 -4.12
CA ILE A 72 -12.13 -11.86 -5.21
C ILE A 72 -11.48 -13.18 -5.59
N ASN A 73 -12.29 -14.22 -5.72
CA ASN A 73 -11.88 -15.50 -6.30
C ASN A 73 -11.94 -15.44 -7.83
N ASN A 74 -11.01 -16.13 -8.49
CA ASN A 74 -10.93 -16.16 -9.95
C ASN A 74 -12.28 -16.53 -10.59
N GLY A 75 -12.72 -15.72 -11.57
CA GLY A 75 -13.93 -15.97 -12.37
C GLY A 75 -15.22 -15.29 -11.92
N GLN A 76 -15.25 -14.58 -10.78
CA GLN A 76 -16.48 -13.90 -10.32
C GLN A 76 -16.79 -12.59 -11.06
N GLU A 77 -15.79 -11.93 -11.65
CA GLU A 77 -15.97 -10.68 -12.39
C GLU A 77 -15.20 -10.73 -13.73
N LYS A 78 -15.92 -11.03 -14.82
CA LYS A 78 -15.34 -11.19 -16.17
C LYS A 78 -14.58 -9.94 -16.64
N ASP A 79 -15.13 -8.76 -16.35
CA ASP A 79 -14.53 -7.49 -16.78
C ASP A 79 -13.21 -7.20 -16.06
N LEU A 80 -13.15 -7.51 -14.76
CA LEU A 80 -11.93 -7.39 -13.96
C LEU A 80 -10.88 -8.43 -14.38
N GLN A 81 -11.33 -9.63 -14.73
CA GLN A 81 -10.47 -10.66 -15.27
C GLN A 81 -9.80 -10.18 -16.57
N LEU A 82 -10.56 -9.60 -17.50
CA LEU A 82 -10.02 -9.03 -18.74
C LEU A 82 -8.99 -7.92 -18.46
N VAL A 83 -9.26 -7.03 -17.50
CA VAL A 83 -8.33 -5.97 -17.11
C VAL A 83 -7.04 -6.56 -16.50
N THR A 84 -7.17 -7.58 -15.68
CA THR A 84 -6.02 -8.28 -15.06
C THR A 84 -5.18 -8.99 -16.12
N GLU A 85 -5.82 -9.66 -17.09
CA GLU A 85 -5.16 -10.30 -18.23
C GLU A 85 -4.40 -9.29 -19.09
N ARG A 86 -4.98 -8.10 -19.35
CA ARG A 86 -4.28 -7.01 -20.04
C ARG A 86 -3.04 -6.53 -19.29
N PHE A 87 -3.15 -6.37 -17.97
CA PHE A 87 -2.00 -6.03 -17.13
C PHE A 87 -0.89 -7.08 -17.23
N LEU A 88 -1.25 -8.37 -17.17
CA LEU A 88 -0.30 -9.48 -17.31
C LEU A 88 0.36 -9.50 -18.70
N SER A 89 -0.42 -9.29 -19.77
CA SER A 89 0.12 -9.17 -21.13
C SER A 89 1.11 -8.02 -21.27
N TRP A 90 0.73 -6.82 -20.80
CA TRP A 90 1.63 -5.66 -20.77
C TRP A 90 2.91 -5.97 -19.98
N SER A 91 2.78 -6.64 -18.83
CA SER A 91 3.92 -7.01 -17.99
C SER A 91 4.86 -7.99 -18.68
N ALA A 92 4.32 -8.99 -19.38
CA ALA A 92 5.08 -9.95 -20.19
C ALA A 92 5.81 -9.25 -21.35
N ASP A 93 5.13 -8.36 -22.07
CA ASP A 93 5.71 -7.59 -23.19
C ASP A 93 6.86 -6.69 -22.75
N LYS A 94 6.81 -6.18 -21.51
CA LYS A 94 7.90 -5.40 -20.91
C LYS A 94 8.99 -6.25 -20.27
N GLY A 95 8.88 -7.59 -20.36
CA GLY A 95 9.80 -8.55 -19.76
C GLY A 95 9.72 -8.60 -18.23
N LEU A 96 8.74 -7.93 -17.61
CA LEU A 96 8.56 -7.85 -16.17
C LEU A 96 7.96 -9.12 -15.58
N ASN A 97 7.19 -9.87 -16.38
CA ASN A 97 6.64 -11.19 -16.02
C ASN A 97 6.00 -11.21 -14.62
N ALA A 98 5.19 -10.19 -14.31
CA ALA A 98 4.53 -10.07 -13.02
C ALA A 98 3.57 -11.25 -12.80
N GLU A 99 3.57 -11.76 -11.58
CA GLU A 99 2.67 -12.82 -11.13
C GLU A 99 1.64 -12.21 -10.15
N VAL A 100 0.37 -12.19 -10.55
CA VAL A 100 -0.72 -11.72 -9.68
C VAL A 100 -0.98 -12.75 -8.58
N LYS A 101 -0.94 -12.31 -7.33
CA LYS A 101 -1.16 -13.15 -6.14
C LYS A 101 -2.55 -12.98 -5.53
N ALA A 102 -3.12 -11.79 -5.63
CA ALA A 102 -4.46 -11.52 -5.14
C ALA A 102 -5.08 -10.31 -5.82
N VAL A 103 -6.41 -10.33 -5.92
CA VAL A 103 -7.22 -9.19 -6.32
C VAL A 103 -8.26 -8.92 -5.24
N HIS A 104 -8.34 -7.69 -4.78
CA HIS A 104 -9.34 -7.24 -3.80
C HIS A 104 -10.24 -6.21 -4.45
N LYS A 105 -11.52 -6.21 -4.06
CA LYS A 105 -12.52 -5.23 -4.48
C LYS A 105 -12.98 -4.42 -3.30
N ASN A 106 -13.23 -3.14 -3.55
CA ASN A 106 -13.93 -2.29 -2.61
C ASN A 106 -15.38 -2.78 -2.44
N GLY A 107 -15.70 -3.32 -1.27
CA GLY A 107 -17.04 -3.76 -0.91
C GLY A 107 -18.01 -2.62 -0.63
N PHE A 108 -17.49 -1.42 -0.38
CA PHE A 108 -18.29 -0.25 0.03
C PHE A 108 -19.24 -0.56 1.21
N SER A 109 -18.79 -1.35 2.19
CA SER A 109 -19.61 -1.78 3.31
C SER A 109 -19.83 -0.69 4.36
N SER A 110 -18.79 0.11 4.68
CA SER A 110 -18.92 1.18 5.68
C SER A 110 -19.76 2.37 5.20
N LEU A 111 -20.41 3.08 6.13
CA LEU A 111 -21.17 4.30 5.82
C LEU A 111 -20.31 5.36 5.10
N THR A 112 -19.04 5.47 5.51
CA THR A 112 -18.07 6.40 4.92
C THR A 112 -17.72 5.99 3.48
N SER A 113 -17.49 4.71 3.20
CA SER A 113 -17.19 4.25 1.84
C SER A 113 -18.42 4.35 0.92
N GLN A 114 -19.63 4.09 1.43
CA GLN A 114 -20.88 4.36 0.70
C GLN A 114 -21.06 5.85 0.39
N ALA A 115 -20.73 6.75 1.31
CA ALA A 115 -20.79 8.19 1.08
C ALA A 115 -19.80 8.63 -0.01
N LYS A 116 -18.56 8.09 -0.02
CA LYS A 116 -17.57 8.32 -1.09
C LYS A 116 -18.11 7.85 -2.45
N LEU A 117 -18.69 6.65 -2.52
CA LEU A 117 -19.30 6.12 -3.74
C LEU A 117 -20.44 7.03 -4.24
N ARG A 118 -21.37 7.43 -3.36
CA ARG A 118 -22.48 8.33 -3.71
C ARG A 118 -21.98 9.70 -4.18
N SER A 119 -20.94 10.23 -3.54
CA SER A 119 -20.30 11.47 -3.97
C SER A 119 -19.77 11.33 -5.40
N PHE A 120 -18.98 10.29 -5.67
CA PHE A 120 -18.46 10.01 -7.01
C PHE A 120 -19.57 9.90 -8.06
N VAL A 121 -20.63 9.12 -7.79
CA VAL A 121 -21.78 8.97 -8.70
C VAL A 121 -22.49 10.31 -8.93
N THR A 122 -22.57 11.16 -7.92
CA THR A 122 -23.15 12.50 -8.05
C THR A 122 -22.31 13.37 -8.99
N PHE A 123 -20.99 13.40 -8.79
CA PHE A 123 -20.07 14.17 -9.65
C PHE A 123 -20.01 13.62 -11.07
N LEU A 124 -20.15 12.31 -11.26
CA LEU A 124 -20.28 11.70 -12.59
C LEU A 124 -21.49 12.28 -13.33
N ARG A 125 -22.67 12.27 -12.71
CA ARG A 125 -23.90 12.82 -13.30
C ARG A 125 -23.81 14.32 -13.58
N VAL A 126 -23.16 15.07 -12.69
CA VAL A 126 -22.91 16.51 -12.89
C VAL A 126 -22.00 16.72 -14.09
N MET A 127 -20.95 15.91 -14.24
CA MET A 127 -20.01 16.01 -15.35
C MET A 127 -20.65 15.63 -16.69
N GLU A 128 -21.49 14.60 -16.72
CA GLU A 128 -22.28 14.23 -17.91
C GLU A 128 -23.14 15.41 -18.37
N LYS A 129 -23.84 16.08 -17.44
CA LYS A 129 -24.65 17.27 -17.77
C LYS A 129 -23.80 18.45 -18.26
N LYS A 130 -22.61 18.66 -17.67
CA LYS A 130 -21.70 19.75 -18.03
C LYS A 130 -21.14 19.58 -19.46
N ASN A 131 -20.86 18.35 -19.86
CA ASN A 131 -20.08 18.03 -21.07
C ASN A 131 -20.92 17.26 -22.11
N GLU A 132 -22.13 17.74 -22.41
CA GLU A 132 -22.98 17.23 -23.51
C GLU A 132 -23.27 15.72 -23.43
N GLY A 133 -23.39 15.18 -22.22
CA GLY A 133 -23.64 13.76 -21.95
C GLY A 133 -22.38 12.90 -21.82
N CYS A 134 -21.17 13.46 -21.97
CA CYS A 134 -19.92 12.72 -21.88
C CYS A 134 -19.07 13.16 -20.67
N ALA A 135 -19.08 12.37 -19.61
CA ALA A 135 -18.19 12.59 -18.47
C ALA A 135 -16.75 12.13 -18.68
N ASN A 136 -16.46 11.44 -19.79
CA ASN A 136 -15.15 10.83 -20.06
C ASN A 136 -14.71 9.97 -18.86
N LEU A 137 -15.55 8.97 -18.56
CA LEU A 137 -15.34 8.04 -17.45
C LEU A 137 -14.40 6.91 -17.90
N GLU A 138 -13.22 6.85 -17.30
CA GLU A 138 -12.16 5.93 -17.69
C GLU A 138 -11.70 5.05 -16.53
N PHE A 139 -11.07 3.92 -16.87
CA PHE A 139 -10.26 3.18 -15.92
C PHE A 139 -8.81 3.67 -15.95
N ALA A 140 -8.22 3.84 -14.77
CA ALA A 140 -6.83 4.23 -14.65
C ALA A 140 -6.15 3.57 -13.44
N TRP A 141 -4.86 3.33 -13.58
CA TRP A 141 -4.02 2.74 -12.56
C TRP A 141 -3.46 3.81 -11.63
N PHE A 142 -3.32 3.46 -10.36
CA PHE A 142 -2.53 4.20 -9.40
C PHE A 142 -1.57 3.22 -8.71
N GLY A 143 -0.32 3.64 -8.51
CA GLY A 143 0.69 2.85 -7.81
C GLY A 143 1.30 3.62 -6.65
N GLY A 144 1.53 2.92 -5.55
CA GLY A 144 2.07 3.48 -4.33
C GLY A 144 2.55 2.41 -3.36
N SER A 145 2.76 2.82 -2.11
CA SER A 145 3.04 1.87 -1.02
C SER A 145 1.76 1.22 -0.50
N LYS A 146 1.88 0.05 0.15
CA LYS A 146 0.75 -0.63 0.80
C LYS A 146 0.02 0.28 1.80
N ASP A 147 0.78 1.01 2.62
CA ASP A 147 0.23 1.95 3.61
C ASP A 147 -0.52 3.12 2.96
N GLU A 148 0.03 3.67 1.87
CA GLU A 148 -0.64 4.73 1.09
C GLU A 148 -1.95 4.22 0.49
N ILE A 149 -1.95 3.01 -0.06
CA ILE A 149 -3.14 2.38 -0.64
C ILE A 149 -4.19 2.14 0.45
N ASN A 150 -3.82 1.60 1.61
CA ASN A 150 -4.75 1.45 2.74
C ASN A 150 -5.38 2.79 3.14
N GLY A 151 -4.54 3.82 3.29
CA GLY A 151 -5.01 5.18 3.58
C GLY A 151 -5.98 5.74 2.53
N ILE A 152 -5.80 5.39 1.25
CA ILE A 152 -6.72 5.79 0.18
C ILE A 152 -8.11 5.17 0.38
N PHE A 153 -8.20 3.88 0.69
CA PHE A 153 -9.50 3.24 0.90
C PHE A 153 -10.19 3.76 2.17
N GLU A 154 -9.43 3.95 3.26
CA GLU A 154 -9.96 4.42 4.54
C GLU A 154 -10.33 5.90 4.52
N HIS A 155 -9.45 6.76 4.01
CA HIS A 155 -9.54 8.22 4.18
C HIS A 155 -9.64 9.00 2.86
N GLY A 156 -9.46 8.33 1.71
CA GLY A 156 -9.40 8.97 0.40
C GLY A 156 -7.98 9.41 0.04
N PHE A 157 -7.83 10.01 -1.14
CA PHE A 157 -6.54 10.48 -1.62
C PHE A 157 -6.03 11.66 -0.78
N GLY A 158 -4.87 11.46 -0.14
CA GLY A 158 -4.13 12.48 0.59
C GLY A 158 -3.40 13.47 -0.32
N HIS A 159 -2.68 14.42 0.28
CA HIS A 159 -1.86 15.39 -0.47
C HIS A 159 -0.59 14.72 -1.04
N THR A 160 -0.26 14.99 -2.30
CA THR A 160 0.90 14.40 -2.98
C THR A 160 2.13 15.28 -2.82
N SER A 161 3.16 14.76 -2.14
CA SER A 161 4.46 15.43 -1.94
C SER A 161 5.51 15.05 -3.00
N LYS A 162 5.14 14.29 -4.03
CA LYS A 162 6.05 13.81 -5.08
C LYS A 162 6.50 14.99 -5.97
N ASN A 163 7.62 14.86 -6.66
CA ASN A 163 8.09 15.87 -7.64
C ASN A 163 7.14 15.86 -8.85
N LEU A 164 6.12 16.70 -8.81
CA LEU A 164 5.06 16.72 -9.81
C LEU A 164 5.51 17.55 -11.02
N SER A 165 5.88 16.87 -12.10
CA SER A 165 6.32 17.55 -13.32
C SER A 165 5.18 18.21 -14.09
N TYR A 166 3.91 17.91 -13.81
CA TYR A 166 2.76 18.41 -14.55
C TYR A 166 1.70 19.01 -13.61
N GLY A 167 2.13 19.70 -12.55
CA GLY A 167 1.24 20.34 -11.58
C GLY A 167 0.75 19.44 -10.43
N HIS A 168 0.04 20.04 -9.48
CA HIS A 168 -0.42 19.49 -8.21
C HIS A 168 -1.70 18.66 -8.34
N GLY A 169 -1.59 17.36 -8.11
CA GLY A 169 -2.71 16.44 -8.14
C GLY A 169 -2.31 14.97 -8.00
N ILE A 170 -3.26 14.08 -8.26
CA ILE A 170 -3.06 12.64 -8.34
C ILE A 170 -2.74 12.25 -9.78
N TYR A 171 -1.68 11.48 -9.94
CA TYR A 171 -1.21 10.99 -11.23
C TYR A 171 -1.68 9.56 -11.39
N LEU A 172 -2.41 9.29 -12.46
CA LEU A 172 -2.89 7.95 -12.80
C LEU A 172 -2.39 7.56 -14.19
N SER A 173 -2.12 6.28 -14.40
CA SER A 173 -1.76 5.77 -15.72
C SER A 173 -2.99 5.23 -16.45
N PRO A 174 -3.12 5.44 -17.77
CA PRO A 174 -4.17 4.81 -18.55
C PRO A 174 -4.14 3.29 -18.47
N LEU A 175 -5.29 2.65 -18.68
CA LEU A 175 -5.45 1.19 -18.61
C LEU A 175 -4.43 0.42 -19.45
N GLU A 176 -4.17 0.90 -20.68
CA GLU A 176 -3.31 0.24 -21.67
C GLU A 176 -1.81 0.53 -21.44
N SER A 177 -1.47 1.51 -20.59
CA SER A 177 -0.07 1.88 -20.32
C SER A 177 0.14 2.14 -18.82
N PRO A 178 0.14 1.10 -17.96
CA PRO A 178 0.32 1.24 -16.51
C PRO A 178 1.74 1.66 -16.07
N THR A 179 2.62 2.02 -17.01
CA THR A 179 4.07 2.18 -16.79
C THR A 179 4.41 3.11 -15.63
N SER A 180 3.81 4.30 -15.56
CA SER A 180 4.13 5.31 -14.54
C SER A 180 3.62 4.93 -13.15
N SER A 181 2.45 4.30 -13.07
CA SER A 181 1.89 3.76 -11.83
C SER A 181 2.70 2.57 -11.34
N PHE A 182 3.05 1.66 -12.24
CA PHE A 182 3.91 0.53 -11.93
C PHE A 182 5.25 0.98 -11.36
N GLN A 183 5.89 1.99 -11.95
CA GLN A 183 7.13 2.58 -11.42
C GLN A 183 6.99 3.23 -10.05
N SER A 184 5.76 3.61 -9.66
CA SER A 184 5.45 4.24 -8.38
C SER A 184 5.12 3.24 -7.28
N CYS A 185 4.95 1.95 -7.61
CA CYS A 185 4.72 0.91 -6.62
C CYS A 185 5.92 0.75 -5.69
N VAL A 186 5.65 0.37 -4.44
CA VAL A 186 6.69 0.04 -3.46
C VAL A 186 6.49 -1.39 -3.01
N VAL A 187 7.56 -2.19 -3.10
CA VAL A 187 7.55 -3.57 -2.61
C VAL A 187 7.39 -3.57 -1.09
N ASP A 188 6.38 -4.29 -0.59
CA ASP A 188 6.03 -4.40 0.83
C ASP A 188 6.93 -5.40 1.58
N GLY A 189 6.63 -5.63 2.86
CA GLY A 189 7.37 -6.56 3.71
C GLY A 189 7.32 -8.02 3.25
N ASP A 190 6.28 -8.39 2.50
CA ASP A 190 6.01 -9.74 2.01
C ASP A 190 6.58 -9.93 0.58
N GLY A 191 7.22 -8.90 0.03
CA GLY A 191 7.76 -8.94 -1.33
C GLY A 191 6.68 -8.81 -2.40
N LEU A 192 5.55 -8.18 -2.08
CA LEU A 192 4.46 -7.88 -2.99
C LEU A 192 4.48 -6.39 -3.36
N SER A 193 4.01 -6.10 -4.58
CA SER A 193 3.68 -4.75 -5.02
C SER A 193 2.19 -4.68 -5.30
N HIS A 194 1.63 -3.48 -5.17
CA HIS A 194 0.19 -3.28 -5.27
C HIS A 194 -0.13 -2.14 -6.24
N LEU A 195 -1.08 -2.40 -7.13
CA LEU A 195 -1.68 -1.41 -8.01
C LEU A 195 -3.15 -1.26 -7.65
N VAL A 196 -3.65 -0.03 -7.70
CA VAL A 196 -5.07 0.28 -7.53
C VAL A 196 -5.66 0.56 -8.91
N LEU A 197 -6.75 -0.13 -9.24
CA LEU A 197 -7.58 0.20 -10.39
C LEU A 197 -8.70 1.13 -9.94
N CYS A 198 -8.71 2.32 -10.52
CA CYS A 198 -9.67 3.38 -10.22
C CYS A 198 -10.61 3.61 -11.40
N ARG A 199 -11.85 3.99 -11.10
CA ARG A 199 -12.68 4.74 -12.06
C ARG A 199 -12.37 6.22 -11.91
N VAL A 200 -12.19 6.91 -13.03
CA VAL A 200 -11.77 8.32 -13.06
C VAL A 200 -12.68 9.11 -13.99
N ILE A 201 -13.23 10.20 -13.48
CA ILE A 201 -13.99 11.17 -14.26
C ILE A 201 -12.98 12.19 -14.81
N LEU A 202 -12.66 12.10 -16.10
CA LEU A 202 -11.68 13.01 -16.72
C LEU A 202 -12.33 14.28 -17.28
N GLY A 203 -13.63 14.25 -17.60
CA GLY A 203 -14.30 15.37 -18.27
C GLY A 203 -13.57 15.79 -19.54
N ARG A 204 -13.32 17.09 -19.71
CA ARG A 204 -12.45 17.64 -20.76
C ARG A 204 -11.02 17.80 -20.23
N PRO A 205 -10.08 16.90 -20.60
CA PRO A 205 -8.70 17.03 -20.19
C PRO A 205 -7.98 18.16 -20.93
N GLU A 206 -7.12 18.89 -20.22
CA GLU A 206 -6.20 19.86 -20.80
C GLU A 206 -4.80 19.28 -20.99
N LEU A 207 -4.08 19.73 -22.02
CA LEU A 207 -2.68 19.39 -22.17
C LEU A 207 -1.85 20.14 -21.14
N VAL A 208 -1.23 19.42 -20.22
CA VAL A 208 -0.33 19.99 -19.21
C VAL A 208 1.11 19.79 -19.66
N ARG A 209 1.94 20.84 -19.54
CA ARG A 209 3.36 20.77 -19.91
C ARG A 209 4.24 20.41 -18.70
N PRO A 210 5.36 19.72 -18.94
CA PRO A 210 6.39 19.53 -17.91
C PRO A 210 6.84 20.88 -17.31
N GLY A 211 7.05 20.92 -15.99
CA GLY A 211 7.36 22.11 -15.21
C GLY A 211 6.15 22.93 -14.76
N SER A 212 4.92 22.51 -15.08
CA SER A 212 3.71 23.23 -14.64
C SER A 212 3.55 23.17 -13.12
N SER A 213 3.12 24.28 -12.53
CA SER A 213 2.73 24.41 -11.11
C SER A 213 1.21 24.52 -10.94
N GLN A 214 0.42 24.15 -11.95
CA GLN A 214 -1.04 24.18 -11.88
C GLN A 214 -1.55 23.23 -10.79
N ASP A 215 -2.52 23.66 -9.98
CA ASP A 215 -3.17 22.89 -8.92
C ASP A 215 -4.69 22.76 -9.15
N ARG A 216 -5.16 23.28 -10.28
CA ARG A 216 -6.55 23.34 -10.75
C ARG A 216 -6.55 23.51 -12.27
N PRO A 217 -7.71 23.32 -12.94
CA PRO A 217 -7.81 23.55 -14.37
C PRO A 217 -7.39 24.97 -14.77
N SER A 218 -6.75 25.13 -15.94
CA SER A 218 -6.38 26.46 -16.45
C SER A 218 -7.58 27.36 -16.75
N SER A 219 -8.73 26.78 -17.07
CA SER A 219 -9.97 27.49 -17.37
C SER A 219 -11.20 26.65 -16.98
N LYS A 220 -12.40 27.25 -17.04
CA LYS A 220 -13.66 26.55 -16.76
C LYS A 220 -14.02 25.48 -17.81
N GLU A 221 -13.37 25.52 -18.97
CA GLU A 221 -13.59 24.58 -20.06
C GLU A 221 -12.98 23.21 -19.76
N PHE A 222 -11.95 23.16 -18.92
CA PHE A 222 -11.22 21.96 -18.57
C PHE A 222 -11.60 21.41 -17.18
N ASP A 223 -11.36 20.12 -17.00
CA ASP A 223 -11.74 19.37 -15.80
C ASP A 223 -10.56 18.62 -15.18
N SER A 224 -9.70 18.03 -16.02
CA SER A 224 -8.50 17.28 -15.62
C SER A 224 -7.31 17.63 -16.52
N GLY A 225 -6.12 17.09 -16.22
CA GLY A 225 -4.92 17.26 -17.03
C GLY A 225 -4.47 15.95 -17.69
N VAL A 226 -3.78 16.07 -18.82
CA VAL A 226 -3.12 14.98 -19.53
C VAL A 226 -1.77 15.42 -20.08
N ASP A 227 -0.81 14.51 -20.17
CA ASP A 227 0.51 14.79 -20.74
C ASP A 227 0.56 14.79 -22.27
N ASN A 228 -0.35 14.05 -22.91
CA ASN A 228 -0.52 14.01 -24.36
C ASN A 228 -2.00 13.74 -24.73
N LEU A 229 -2.57 14.54 -25.63
CA LEU A 229 -3.99 14.44 -26.01
C LEU A 229 -4.31 13.22 -26.90
N SER A 230 -3.35 12.76 -27.71
CA SER A 230 -3.56 11.68 -28.67
C SER A 230 -3.16 10.32 -28.13
N SER A 231 -2.10 10.27 -27.33
CA SER A 231 -1.62 9.05 -26.68
C SER A 231 -1.24 9.37 -25.23
N PRO A 232 -2.23 9.47 -24.33
CA PRO A 232 -1.99 9.73 -22.92
C PRO A 232 -1.07 8.68 -22.32
N GLU A 233 -0.08 9.10 -21.52
CA GLU A 233 0.65 8.19 -20.62
C GLU A 233 0.34 8.49 -19.15
N ARG A 234 -0.24 9.67 -18.87
CA ARG A 234 -0.58 10.12 -17.53
C ARG A 234 -1.82 11.00 -17.54
N TYR A 235 -2.76 10.66 -16.66
CA TYR A 235 -3.85 11.53 -16.25
C TYR A 235 -3.50 12.25 -14.96
N ILE A 236 -3.90 13.51 -14.86
CA ILE A 236 -3.69 14.35 -13.69
C ILE A 236 -5.07 14.78 -13.19
N VAL A 237 -5.47 14.28 -12.04
CA VAL A 237 -6.67 14.76 -11.36
C VAL A 237 -6.23 15.75 -10.29
N TRP A 238 -6.66 16.99 -10.45
CA TRP A 238 -6.28 18.10 -9.57
C TRP A 238 -6.63 17.83 -8.10
N ASP A 239 -5.85 18.40 -7.19
CA ASP A 239 -6.01 18.21 -5.75
C ASP A 239 -7.42 18.59 -5.25
N THR A 240 -8.06 19.56 -5.92
CA THR A 240 -9.43 20.01 -5.64
C THR A 240 -10.49 18.93 -5.94
N TYR A 241 -10.19 18.00 -6.84
CA TYR A 241 -11.17 17.05 -7.39
C TYR A 241 -10.85 15.57 -7.09
N LYS A 242 -9.66 15.27 -6.56
CA LYS A 242 -9.19 13.88 -6.37
C LYS A 242 -10.14 12.97 -5.59
N ASN A 243 -10.85 13.48 -4.58
CA ASN A 243 -11.75 12.67 -3.75
C ASN A 243 -13.19 12.57 -4.28
N THR A 244 -13.52 13.32 -5.34
CA THR A 244 -14.84 13.29 -5.98
C THR A 244 -14.79 12.70 -7.39
N HIS A 245 -13.64 12.77 -8.05
CA HIS A 245 -13.44 12.34 -9.44
C HIS A 245 -12.62 11.06 -9.58
N ILE A 246 -12.13 10.49 -8.48
CA ILE A 246 -11.45 9.19 -8.46
C ILE A 246 -12.18 8.27 -7.49
N LEU A 247 -12.55 7.09 -7.97
CA LEU A 247 -13.10 6.02 -7.16
C LEU A 247 -12.16 4.81 -7.19
N PRO A 248 -11.43 4.53 -6.09
CA PRO A 248 -10.68 3.30 -5.92
C PRO A 248 -11.64 2.10 -5.89
N GLN A 249 -11.51 1.19 -6.86
CA GLN A 249 -12.44 0.07 -7.03
C GLN A 249 -11.79 -1.28 -6.76
N TYR A 250 -10.54 -1.48 -7.21
CA TYR A 250 -9.84 -2.76 -7.02
C TYR A 250 -8.38 -2.56 -6.64
N VAL A 251 -7.81 -3.55 -5.97
CA VAL A 251 -6.38 -3.65 -5.68
C VAL A 251 -5.83 -4.95 -6.24
N ILE A 252 -4.84 -4.85 -7.12
CA ILE A 252 -4.11 -5.99 -7.68
C ILE A 252 -2.77 -6.08 -6.98
N SER A 253 -2.56 -7.20 -6.28
CA SER A 253 -1.31 -7.52 -5.61
C SER A 253 -0.53 -8.52 -6.44
N PHE A 254 0.72 -8.20 -6.76
CA PHE A 254 1.56 -9.00 -7.64
C PHE A 254 3.00 -9.05 -7.14
N ARG A 255 3.76 -10.02 -7.66
CA ARG A 255 5.20 -10.15 -7.45
C ARG A 255 5.91 -10.16 -8.80
N CYS A 256 7.07 -9.53 -8.89
CA CYS A 256 7.95 -9.64 -10.05
C CYS A 256 9.15 -10.56 -9.77
N PRO A 257 9.66 -11.31 -10.75
CA PRO A 257 10.87 -12.10 -10.62
C PRO A 257 12.09 -11.24 -10.23
N PRO A 258 13.03 -11.78 -9.44
CA PRO A 258 14.13 -11.00 -8.83
C PRO A 258 15.21 -10.49 -9.80
N ASN A 259 15.22 -10.91 -11.07
CA ASN A 259 16.34 -10.69 -12.00
C ASN A 259 16.15 -9.52 -12.99
N LEU A 260 15.22 -8.60 -12.72
CA LEU A 260 14.83 -7.56 -13.66
C LEU A 260 15.70 -6.30 -13.53
N ASN A 261 16.84 -6.30 -14.21
CA ASN A 261 17.64 -5.09 -14.38
C ASN A 261 17.03 -4.19 -15.48
N GLY A 262 16.50 -3.02 -15.08
CA GLY A 262 16.04 -1.99 -16.02
C GLY A 262 14.99 -1.05 -15.42
N PHE A 263 13.88 -1.59 -14.94
CA PHE A 263 12.77 -0.85 -14.30
C PHE A 263 12.95 -0.68 -12.78
N HIS A 264 13.88 -1.41 -12.18
CA HIS A 264 14.12 -1.48 -10.72
C HIS A 264 14.90 -0.32 -10.10
N LYS A 265 15.28 0.73 -10.85
CA LYS A 265 15.91 1.90 -10.21
C LYS A 265 14.97 2.65 -9.27
N ASN A 266 13.64 2.52 -9.46
CA ASN A 266 12.61 3.18 -8.63
C ASN A 266 11.67 2.22 -7.88
N LEU A 267 11.54 0.95 -8.29
CA LEU A 267 10.98 -0.14 -7.47
C LEU A 267 12.00 -0.65 -6.46
N VAL A 268 12.71 0.27 -5.82
CA VAL A 268 13.47 -0.09 -4.64
C VAL A 268 12.40 -0.57 -3.65
N PRO A 269 12.54 -1.75 -3.01
CA PRO A 269 11.91 -1.92 -1.71
C PRO A 269 12.12 -0.60 -0.98
N MET A 270 11.13 -0.09 -0.24
CA MET A 270 11.46 0.85 0.83
C MET A 270 12.64 0.19 1.54
N ARG A 271 13.86 0.66 1.28
CA ARG A 271 15.04 0.07 1.87
C ARG A 271 14.79 0.41 3.31
N LYS A 272 14.25 -0.55 4.07
CA LYS A 272 14.48 -0.64 5.51
C LYS A 272 15.95 -0.26 5.60
N PRO A 273 16.30 0.88 6.24
CA PRO A 273 17.67 1.33 6.21
C PRO A 273 18.53 0.11 6.55
N ASN A 274 19.32 -0.36 5.58
CA ASN A 274 20.15 -1.55 5.75
C ASN A 274 21.27 -1.27 6.77
N SER A 275 21.38 -0.01 7.22
CA SER A 275 22.10 0.41 8.39
C SER A 275 21.44 -0.18 9.65
N PRO A 276 22.18 -0.90 10.50
CA PRO A 276 21.65 -1.39 11.77
C PRO A 276 20.98 -0.23 12.53
N TRP A 277 19.76 -0.49 13.01
CA TRP A 277 18.86 0.49 13.61
C TRP A 277 19.60 1.39 14.61
N MET A 278 19.87 2.64 14.19
CA MET A 278 20.34 3.69 15.08
C MET A 278 19.10 4.40 15.61
N PRO A 279 18.83 4.39 16.92
CA PRO A 279 17.72 5.14 17.49
C PRO A 279 17.81 6.62 17.07
N ILE A 280 16.70 7.22 16.63
CA ILE A 280 16.67 8.63 16.21
C ILE A 280 17.23 9.59 17.28
N PRO A 281 16.96 9.41 18.59
CA PRO A 281 17.60 10.21 19.63
C PRO A 281 19.13 10.13 19.61
N LEU A 282 19.68 8.94 19.35
CA LEU A 282 21.12 8.72 19.27
C LEU A 282 21.70 9.37 18.02
N LEU A 283 20.98 9.31 16.89
CA LEU A 283 21.36 10.01 15.67
C LEU A 283 21.42 11.53 15.89
N ILE A 284 20.40 12.12 16.54
CA ILE A 284 20.39 13.55 16.86
C ILE A 284 21.56 13.91 17.79
N SER A 285 21.87 13.05 18.77
CA SER A 285 23.02 13.23 19.66
C SER A 285 24.36 13.21 18.92
N GLU A 286 24.55 12.29 17.97
CA GLU A 286 25.76 12.24 17.16
C GLU A 286 25.87 13.43 16.19
N LEU A 287 24.75 13.87 15.61
CA LEU A 287 24.70 15.06 14.76
C LEU A 287 25.01 16.35 15.54
N ALA A 288 24.71 16.40 16.84
CA ALA A 288 25.00 17.56 17.69
C ALA A 288 26.50 17.88 17.82
N LYS A 289 27.38 16.93 17.46
CA LYS A 289 28.82 17.15 17.40
C LYS A 289 29.27 17.98 16.19
N PHE A 290 28.41 18.09 15.18
CA PHE A 290 28.77 18.66 13.87
C PHE A 290 27.83 19.80 13.44
N LEU A 291 26.63 19.88 14.00
CA LEU A 291 25.62 20.88 13.64
C LEU A 291 25.50 21.98 14.69
N PRO A 292 25.12 23.20 14.29
CA PRO A 292 24.89 24.30 15.22
C PRO A 292 23.66 24.05 16.12
N HIS A 293 23.66 24.65 17.31
CA HIS A 293 22.66 24.39 18.36
C HIS A 293 21.22 24.67 17.90
N ASN A 294 21.00 25.68 17.06
CA ASN A 294 19.69 26.00 16.50
C ASN A 294 19.15 24.85 15.62
N ALA A 295 19.99 24.23 14.80
CA ALA A 295 19.61 23.10 13.96
C ALA A 295 19.28 21.87 14.81
N ILE A 296 20.05 21.61 15.88
CA ILE A 296 19.78 20.49 16.80
C ILE A 296 18.48 20.69 17.56
N ASN A 297 18.21 21.89 18.08
CA ASN A 297 16.95 22.19 18.76
C ASN A 297 15.75 21.99 17.81
N LEU A 298 15.90 22.38 16.55
CA LEU A 298 14.87 22.16 15.53
C LEU A 298 14.65 20.66 15.26
N LEU A 299 15.72 19.86 15.18
CA LEU A 299 15.63 18.41 15.02
C LEU A 299 14.99 17.72 16.22
N GLN A 300 15.32 18.15 17.44
CA GLN A 300 14.67 17.65 18.67
C GLN A 300 13.18 17.98 18.69
N LYS A 301 12.80 19.20 18.28
CA LYS A 301 11.39 19.59 18.14
C LYS A 301 10.67 18.69 17.14
N HIS A 302 11.23 18.48 15.95
CA HIS A 302 10.65 17.59 14.94
C HIS A 302 10.54 16.14 15.42
N TYR A 303 11.52 15.66 16.18
CA TYR A 303 11.43 14.34 16.80
C TYR A 303 10.29 14.25 17.84
N GLY A 304 10.09 15.31 18.63
CA GLY A 304 8.95 15.44 19.52
C GLY A 304 7.61 15.43 18.77
N ASP A 305 7.51 16.17 17.66
CA ASP A 305 6.33 16.19 16.79
C ASP A 305 6.02 14.80 16.21
N PHE A 306 7.05 14.04 15.81
CA PHE A 306 6.91 12.66 15.34
C PHE A 306 6.42 11.73 16.46
N ARG A 307 7.00 11.82 17.66
CA ARG A 307 6.54 11.05 18.84
C ARG A 307 5.10 11.37 19.22
N GLY A 308 4.65 12.60 18.96
CA GLY A 308 3.28 13.05 19.15
C GLY A 308 2.34 12.81 17.97
N GLY A 309 2.78 12.10 16.92
CA GLY A 309 1.95 11.77 15.75
C GLY A 309 1.60 12.95 14.84
N LYS A 310 2.26 14.11 15.01
CA LYS A 310 1.97 15.33 14.23
C LYS A 310 2.64 15.35 12.87
N ILE A 311 3.72 14.58 12.71
CA ILE A 311 4.45 14.42 11.44
C ILE A 311 4.77 12.96 11.21
N THR A 312 4.84 12.55 9.94
CA THR A 312 5.17 11.16 9.59
C THR A 312 6.67 10.88 9.74
N ARG A 313 7.04 9.59 9.69
CA ARG A 313 8.44 9.17 9.73
C ARG A 313 9.21 9.71 8.51
N GLU A 314 8.57 9.75 7.34
CA GLU A 314 9.13 10.26 6.09
C GLU A 314 9.41 11.75 6.19
N GLU A 315 8.47 12.52 6.75
CA GLU A 315 8.63 13.95 6.97
C GLU A 315 9.77 14.25 7.95
N LEU A 316 9.88 13.47 9.03
CA LEU A 316 11.01 13.57 9.95
C LEU A 316 12.34 13.30 9.24
N ILE A 317 12.43 12.23 8.45
CA ILE A 317 13.65 11.88 7.70
C ILE A 317 14.02 13.01 6.73
N ARG A 318 13.04 13.59 6.01
CA ARG A 318 13.28 14.71 5.09
C ARG A 318 13.84 15.92 5.83
N LYS A 319 13.26 16.27 6.98
CA LYS A 319 13.72 17.37 7.83
C LYS A 319 15.12 17.12 8.38
N VAL A 320 15.46 15.89 8.78
CA VAL A 320 16.82 15.49 9.19
C VAL A 320 17.82 15.66 8.04
N ARG A 321 17.48 15.21 6.83
CA ARG A 321 18.34 15.36 5.64
C ARG A 321 18.57 16.83 5.29
N LEU A 322 17.53 17.66 5.37
CA LEU A 322 17.64 19.10 5.12
C LEU A 322 18.55 19.81 6.13
N ALA A 323 18.51 19.41 7.40
CA ALA A 323 19.31 20.04 8.46
C ALA A 323 20.77 19.55 8.49
N ALA A 324 21.00 18.26 8.22
CA ALA A 324 22.33 17.65 8.34
C ALA A 324 23.09 17.54 7.01
N GLY A 325 22.37 17.43 5.89
CA GLY A 325 22.92 17.01 4.60
C GLY A 325 23.20 15.51 4.55
N ASP A 326 23.05 14.91 3.36
CA ASP A 326 23.19 13.46 3.17
C ASP A 326 24.64 12.98 3.39
N GLU A 327 25.64 13.81 3.12
CA GLU A 327 27.05 13.43 3.29
C GLU A 327 27.43 13.24 4.77
N LEU A 328 27.03 14.18 5.63
CA LEU A 328 27.26 14.08 7.07
C LEU A 328 26.45 12.93 7.67
N LEU A 329 25.19 12.80 7.26
CA LEU A 329 24.32 11.72 7.70
C LEU A 329 24.91 10.35 7.37
N PHE A 330 25.47 10.19 6.17
CA PHE A 330 26.18 8.98 5.75
C PHE A 330 27.41 8.71 6.64
N LYS A 331 28.25 9.71 6.91
CA LYS A 331 29.45 9.57 7.76
C LYS A 331 29.09 9.14 9.18
N VAL A 332 28.09 9.77 9.80
CA VAL A 332 27.63 9.44 11.16
C VAL A 332 27.11 8.00 11.23
N ILE A 333 26.21 7.64 10.32
CA ILE A 333 25.62 6.29 10.28
C ILE A 333 26.68 5.22 10.01
N LYS A 334 27.61 5.48 9.09
CA LYS A 334 28.73 4.57 8.80
C LYS A 334 29.61 4.37 10.03
N SER A 335 29.97 5.45 10.73
CA SER A 335 30.78 5.36 11.95
C SER A 335 30.09 4.58 13.08
N TYR A 336 28.77 4.71 13.21
CA TYR A 336 27.99 3.94 14.18
C TYR A 336 27.98 2.45 13.83
N ARG A 337 27.87 2.11 12.55
CA ARG A 337 27.94 0.73 12.06
C ARG A 337 29.29 0.09 12.37
N ASP A 338 30.38 0.77 12.05
CA ASP A 338 31.74 0.25 12.25
C ASP A 338 32.01 0.00 13.76
N LYS A 339 31.50 0.89 14.64
CA LYS A 339 31.52 0.72 16.10
C LYS A 339 30.64 -0.45 16.59
N ALA A 340 29.46 -0.63 16.01
CA ALA A 340 28.57 -1.73 16.39
C ALA A 340 29.13 -3.11 15.98
N GLU A 341 29.80 -3.20 14.82
CA GLU A 341 30.43 -4.44 14.34
C GLU A 341 31.66 -4.82 15.20
N THR A 342 32.50 -3.85 15.57
CA THR A 342 33.65 -4.07 16.47
C THR A 342 33.24 -4.50 17.88
N LEU A 343 32.18 -3.91 18.44
CA LEU A 343 31.65 -4.33 19.75
C LEU A 343 31.09 -5.76 19.74
N LYS A 344 30.44 -6.18 18.64
CA LYS A 344 29.97 -7.56 18.45
C LYS A 344 31.13 -8.54 18.36
N GLN A 345 32.18 -8.20 17.64
CA GLN A 345 33.38 -9.04 17.54
C GLN A 345 34.11 -9.19 18.89
N ALA A 346 34.23 -8.11 19.66
CA ALA A 346 34.85 -8.12 20.99
C ALA A 346 34.05 -8.95 22.02
N SER A 347 32.73 -8.89 21.96
CA SER A 347 31.84 -9.69 22.82
C SER A 347 31.87 -11.18 22.44
N GLN A 348 31.90 -11.50 21.15
CA GLN A 348 32.08 -12.87 20.66
C GLN A 348 33.44 -13.45 21.06
N SER A 349 34.53 -12.68 20.96
CA SER A 349 35.87 -13.11 21.37
C SER A 349 35.97 -13.34 22.87
N ASN A 350 35.33 -12.49 23.69
CA ASN A 350 35.29 -12.63 25.13
C ASN A 350 34.48 -13.86 25.56
N MET A 351 33.33 -14.11 24.91
CA MET A 351 32.54 -15.32 25.12
C MET A 351 33.30 -16.59 24.73
N ASN A 352 34.02 -16.58 23.61
CA ASN A 352 34.85 -17.70 23.16
C ASN A 352 36.05 -17.95 24.08
N LYS A 353 36.63 -16.91 24.68
CA LYS A 353 37.68 -17.02 25.69
C LYS A 353 37.15 -17.60 27.00
N CYS A 354 35.92 -17.23 27.39
CA CYS A 354 35.24 -17.76 28.57
C CYS A 354 34.87 -19.25 28.39
N LYS A 355 34.32 -19.63 27.24
CA LYS A 355 34.03 -21.04 26.89
C LYS A 355 35.28 -21.91 26.89
N ARG A 356 36.40 -21.42 26.34
CA ARG A 356 37.69 -22.13 26.39
C ARG A 356 38.21 -22.34 27.81
N ARG A 357 38.03 -21.37 28.72
CA ARG A 357 38.36 -21.56 30.16
C ARG A 357 37.50 -22.63 30.82
N ILE A 358 36.20 -22.65 30.53
CA ILE A 358 35.27 -23.66 31.08
C ILE A 358 35.58 -25.06 30.55
N GLN A 359 35.84 -25.19 29.24
CA GLN A 359 36.25 -26.45 28.61
C GLN A 359 37.57 -26.98 29.19
N GLY A 360 38.54 -26.09 29.42
CA GLY A 360 39.81 -26.42 30.06
C GLY A 360 39.62 -26.91 31.50
N MET A 361 38.74 -26.29 32.28
CA MET A 361 38.40 -26.74 33.64
C MET A 361 37.70 -28.12 33.64
N MET A 362 36.78 -28.38 32.71
CA MET A 362 36.12 -29.69 32.60
C MET A 362 37.11 -30.80 32.20
N CYS A 363 38.03 -30.54 31.27
CA CYS A 363 39.04 -31.52 30.88
C CYS A 363 40.01 -31.88 32.02
N VAL A 364 40.37 -30.90 32.86
CA VAL A 364 41.21 -31.13 34.05
C VAL A 364 40.47 -31.94 35.12
N CYS A 365 39.16 -31.76 35.26
CA CYS A 365 38.33 -32.59 36.16
C CYS A 365 38.21 -34.04 35.65
N SER A 366 37.96 -34.27 34.35
CA SER A 366 37.91 -35.63 33.78
C SER A 366 39.23 -36.39 33.91
N LYS A 367 40.38 -35.72 33.68
CA LYS A 367 41.69 -36.36 33.87
C LYS A 367 41.99 -36.68 35.34
N LYS A 368 41.41 -35.95 36.29
CA LYS A 368 41.49 -36.25 37.73
C LYS A 368 40.57 -37.40 38.13
N SER A 369 39.44 -37.62 37.46
CA SER A 369 38.56 -38.78 37.72
C SER A 369 39.13 -40.07 37.13
N GLU A 370 39.68 -40.03 35.91
CA GLU A 370 40.33 -41.21 35.29
C GLU A 370 41.55 -41.67 36.12
N ASN A 371 42.44 -40.76 36.53
CA ASN A 371 43.57 -41.08 37.41
C ASN A 371 43.15 -41.57 38.81
N ARG A 372 41.92 -41.30 39.26
CA ARG A 372 41.38 -41.85 40.51
C ARG A 372 40.79 -43.24 40.29
N GLN A 373 40.14 -43.48 39.16
CA GLN A 373 39.63 -44.80 38.77
C GLN A 373 40.78 -45.82 38.61
N ASP A 374 41.86 -45.43 37.91
CA ASP A 374 43.02 -46.30 37.66
C ASP A 374 43.80 -46.67 38.93
N LYS A 375 43.79 -45.77 39.93
CA LYS A 375 44.39 -46.05 41.25
C LYS A 375 43.55 -46.99 42.12
N TYR A 376 42.25 -47.12 41.85
CA TYR A 376 41.37 -48.04 42.56
C TYR A 376 41.38 -49.44 41.94
N THR A 377 41.48 -49.55 40.60
CA THR A 377 41.61 -50.84 39.90
C THR A 377 42.97 -51.50 40.12
N ALA A 378 44.06 -50.74 40.23
CA ALA A 378 45.40 -51.26 40.55
C ALA A 378 45.59 -51.72 42.01
N ARG A 379 44.56 -51.60 42.87
CA ARG A 379 44.58 -52.05 44.28
C ARG A 379 43.75 -53.32 44.54
N LEU A 380 43.09 -53.85 43.50
CA LEU A 380 42.19 -55.01 43.55
C LEU A 380 42.67 -56.19 42.69
N THR A 381 43.88 -56.11 42.16
CA THR A 381 44.65 -57.20 41.52
C THR A 381 45.97 -57.32 42.26
#